data_AF-A0A158L1Y0-F1
#
_entry.id   AF-A0A158L1Y0-F1
#
_cell.length_a   1.000
_cell.length_b   1.000
_cell.length_c   1.000
_cell.angle_alpha   90.00
_cell.angle_beta   90.00
_cell.angle_gamma   90.00
#
_symmetry.space_group_name_H-M   'P 1'
#
loop_
_entity.id
_entity.type
_entity.pdbx_description
1 polymer ?
#
loop_
_entity_poly.entity_id
_entity_poly.type
_entity_poly.pdbx_seq_one_letter_code
_entity_poly.pdbx_strand_id
1 'polypeptide(L)' 'MNQYFTTRQGAIRRLVAIKREGTEAFRATVIGRQSDGSEVFGLEQVLLHLRVGRIAYFSCGDSCDHDIVFVS' A
#
# COMPACT_ATOMS: atom_id res chain seq x y z
N MET A 1 -2.29 -6.41 13.80
CA MET A 1 -1.38 -5.78 12.81
C MET A 1 -0.53 -6.87 12.21
N ASN A 2 -0.79 -7.25 10.95
CA ASN A 2 -0.04 -8.31 10.28
C ASN A 2 1.05 -7.72 9.39
N GLN A 3 2.18 -8.43 9.24
CA GLN A 3 3.30 -8.01 8.41
C GLN A 3 3.51 -9.02 7.28
N TYR A 4 3.56 -8.52 6.05
CA TYR A 4 3.75 -9.32 4.85
C TYR A 4 4.97 -8.85 4.07
N PHE A 5 5.70 -9.79 3.47
CA PHE A 5 6.78 -9.51 2.53
C PHE A 5 6.35 -9.98 1.15
N THR A 6 6.53 -9.13 0.14
CA THR A 6 6.15 -9.48 -1.23
C THR A 6 7.01 -8.74 -2.24
N THR A 7 7.02 -9.24 -3.47
CA THR A 7 7.66 -8.54 -4.58
C THR A 7 6.85 -7.30 -4.96
N ARG A 8 7.48 -6.34 -5.64
CA ARG A 8 6.76 -5.21 -6.27
C ARG A 8 5.49 -5.64 -7.05
N GLN A 9 5.55 -6.74 -7.80
CA GLN A 9 4.38 -7.22 -8.55
C GLN A 9 3.28 -7.79 -7.65
N GLY A 10 3.65 -8.46 -6.55
CA GLY A 10 2.69 -8.92 -5.54
C GLY A 10 2.01 -7.75 -4.81
N ALA A 11 2.79 -6.73 -4.45
CA ALA A 11 2.28 -5.50 -3.85
C ALA A 11 1.29 -4.77 -4.79
N ILE A 12 1.61 -4.67 -6.09
CA ILE A 12 0.71 -4.08 -7.09
C ILE A 12 -0.60 -4.85 -7.17
N ARG A 13 -0.56 -6.20 -7.21
CA ARG A 13 -1.78 -7.02 -7.24
C ARG A 13 -2.66 -6.76 -6.02
N ARG A 14 -2.06 -6.66 -4.83
CA ARG A 14 -2.80 -6.39 -3.58
C ARG A 14 -3.49 -5.02 -3.61
N LEU A 15 -2.78 -3.96 -4.00
CA LEU A 15 -3.39 -2.63 -4.13
C LEU A 15 -4.48 -2.59 -5.23
N VAL A 16 -4.32 -3.33 -6.32
CA VAL A 16 -5.36 -3.43 -7.35
C VAL A 16 -6.61 -4.18 -6.83
N ALA A 17 -6.44 -5.21 -6.01
CA ALA A 17 -7.56 -5.89 -5.35
C ALA A 17 -8.30 -4.93 -4.41
N ILE A 18 -7.56 -4.19 -3.58
CA ILE A 18 -8.13 -3.15 -2.72
C ILE A 18 -8.88 -2.09 -3.55
N LYS A 19 -8.33 -1.66 -4.68
CA LYS A 19 -9.00 -0.69 -5.55
C LYS A 19 -10.33 -1.20 -6.09
N ARG A 20 -10.48 -2.51 -6.28
CA ARG A 20 -11.71 -3.13 -6.80
C ARG A 20 -12.74 -3.36 -5.71
N GLU A 21 -12.30 -3.79 -4.53
CA GLU A 21 -13.16 -4.32 -3.48
C GLU A 21 -13.34 -3.35 -2.29
N GLY A 22 -12.36 -2.48 -2.05
CA GLY A 22 -12.35 -1.55 -0.91
C GLY A 22 -13.24 -0.33 -1.13
N THR A 23 -13.77 0.20 -0.02
CA THR A 23 -14.54 1.45 0.00
C THR A 23 -13.65 2.67 -0.26
N GLU A 24 -14.21 3.79 -0.71
CA GLU A 24 -13.43 5.04 -0.89
C GLU A 24 -12.73 5.46 0.41
N ALA A 25 -13.39 5.28 1.56
CA ALA A 25 -12.81 5.54 2.88
C ALA A 25 -11.57 4.66 3.14
N PHE A 26 -11.65 3.35 2.87
CA PHE A 26 -10.52 2.43 2.99
C PHE A 26 -9.38 2.79 2.02
N ARG A 27 -9.70 3.18 0.79
CA ARG A 27 -8.69 3.59 -0.20
C ARG A 27 -7.94 4.83 0.25
N ALA A 28 -8.60 5.73 0.97
CA ALA A 28 -7.98 6.93 1.54
C ALA A 28 -7.04 6.63 2.73
N THR A 29 -7.21 5.51 3.43
CA THR A 29 -6.36 5.13 4.57
C THR A 29 -5.05 4.44 4.16
N VAL A 30 -4.85 4.16 2.87
CA VAL A 30 -3.61 3.54 2.39
C VAL A 30 -2.46 4.54 2.48
N ILE A 31 -1.39 4.18 3.19
CA ILE A 31 -0.20 5.02 3.36
C ILE A 31 1.02 4.25 2.87
N GLY A 32 1.74 4.80 1.91
CA GLY A 32 3.00 4.26 1.40
C GLY A 32 4.19 5.03 1.94
N ARG A 33 5.20 4.31 2.42
CA ARG A 33 6.51 4.87 2.79
C ARG A 33 7.50 4.64 1.66
N GLN A 34 8.14 5.71 1.22
CA GLN A 34 9.19 5.65 0.22
C GLN A 34 10.54 5.29 0.82
N SER A 35 11.48 4.85 -0.02
CA SER A 35 12.85 4.50 0.40
C SER A 35 13.65 5.68 0.95
N ASP A 36 13.30 6.91 0.58
CA ASP A 36 13.87 8.15 1.13
C ASP A 36 13.22 8.59 2.45
N GLY A 37 12.24 7.83 2.93
CA GLY A 37 11.48 8.14 4.13
C GLY A 37 10.30 9.10 3.92
N SER A 38 9.97 9.51 2.69
CA SER A 38 8.77 10.30 2.44
C SER A 38 7.50 9.44 2.56
N GLU A 39 6.36 10.07 2.83
CA GLU A 39 5.05 9.40 2.85
C GLU A 39 4.20 9.79 1.66
N VAL A 40 3.37 8.85 1.22
CA VAL A 40 2.42 8.99 0.12
C VAL A 40 1.07 8.50 0.61
N PHE A 41 0.04 9.32 0.48
CA PHE A 41 -1.29 9.01 1.00
C PHE A 41 -2.26 8.69 -0.12
N GLY A 42 -3.15 7.74 0.15
CA GLY A 42 -4.20 7.32 -0.76
C GLY A 42 -3.73 6.25 -1.75
N LEU A 43 -4.64 5.32 -2.04
CA LEU A 43 -4.36 4.16 -2.87
C LEU A 43 -3.79 4.50 -4.25
N GLU A 44 -4.37 5.48 -4.97
CA GLU A 44 -3.91 5.82 -6.32
C GLU A 44 -2.46 6.30 -6.32
N GLN A 45 -2.09 7.15 -5.36
CA GLN A 45 -0.74 7.69 -5.27
C GLN A 45 0.25 6.61 -4.86
N VAL A 46 -0.10 5.79 -3.87
CA VAL A 46 0.75 4.66 -3.46
C VAL A 46 0.95 3.69 -4.63
N LEU A 47 -0.10 3.39 -5.39
CA LEU A 47 0.01 2.53 -6.57
C LEU A 47 0.89 3.14 -7.67
N LEU A 48 0.81 4.45 -7.90
CA LEU A 48 1.66 5.17 -8.86
C LEU A 48 3.13 5.05 -8.47
N HIS A 49 3.46 5.37 -7.21
CA HIS A 49 4.83 5.33 -6.69
C HIS A 49 5.38 3.90 -6.59
N LEU A 50 4.53 2.92 -6.29
CA LEU A 50 4.91 1.51 -6.26
C LEU A 50 5.32 0.99 -7.64
N ARG A 51 4.61 1.38 -8.70
CA ARG A 51 4.95 0.97 -10.09
C ARG A 51 6.35 1.40 -10.50
N VAL A 52 6.75 2.61 -10.12
CA VAL A 52 8.08 3.16 -10.38
C VAL A 52 9.14 2.73 -9.36
N GLY A 53 8.80 1.82 -8.42
CA GLY A 53 9.75 1.24 -7.47
C GLY A 53 10.20 2.18 -6.35
N ARG A 54 9.37 3.17 -5.99
CA ARG A 54 9.71 4.14 -4.94
C ARG A 54 9.18 3.77 -3.55
N ILE A 55 8.23 2.84 -3.46
CA ILE A 55 7.62 2.42 -2.19
C ILE A 55 8.43 1.27 -1.58
N ALA A 56 8.89 1.45 -0.34
CA ALA A 56 9.56 0.43 0.46
C ALA A 56 8.57 -0.45 1.22
N TYR A 57 7.52 0.15 1.78
CA TYR A 57 6.38 -0.56 2.36
C TYR A 57 5.13 0.31 2.32
N PHE A 58 3.95 -0.31 2.44
CA PHE A 58 2.70 0.42 2.64
C PHE A 58 1.85 -0.23 3.73
N SER A 59 1.03 0.57 4.38
CA SER A 59 -0.04 0.12 5.27
C SER A 59 -1.39 0.20 4.57
N CYS A 60 -2.23 -0.80 4.80
CA CYS A 60 -3.62 -0.82 4.36
C CYS A 60 -4.48 -1.56 5.39
N GLY A 61 -5.68 -1.08 5.66
CA GLY A 61 -6.48 -1.64 6.75
C GLY A 61 -7.60 -0.73 7.23
N ASP A 62 -8.63 -1.32 7.81
CA ASP A 62 -9.65 -0.59 8.56
C ASP A 62 -9.16 -0.28 9.97
N SER A 63 -9.89 0.55 10.71
CA SER A 63 -9.53 1.03 12.05
C SER A 63 -9.17 -0.07 13.06
N CYS A 64 -9.58 -1.31 12.80
CA CYS A 64 -9.33 -2.46 13.68
C CYS A 64 -8.23 -3.41 13.18
N ASP A 65 -7.87 -3.38 11.89
CA ASP A 65 -6.90 -4.32 11.31
C ASP A 65 -6.01 -3.59 10.29
N HIS A 66 -4.80 -3.23 10.73
CA HIS A 66 -3.78 -2.64 9.88
C HIS A 66 -2.80 -3.71 9.41
N ASP A 67 -2.70 -3.91 8.10
CA ASP A 67 -1.65 -4.71 7.50
C ASP A 67 -0.48 -3.80 7.07
N ILE A 68 0.75 -4.26 7.28
CA ILE A 68 1.96 -3.67 6.68
C ILE A 68 2.48 -4.62 5.62
N VAL A 69 2.76 -4.09 4.43
CA VAL A 69 3.28 -4.86 3.30
C VAL A 69 4.62 -4.28 2.88
N PHE A 70 5.69 -5.02 3.16
CA PHE A 70 7.06 -4.73 2.74
C PHE A 70 7.29 -5.20 1.31
N VAL A 71 7.96 -4.34 0.52
CA VAL A 71 8.22 -4.55 -0.90
C VAL A 71 9.70 -4.89 -1.12
N SER A 72 9.96 -6.03 -1.76
CA SER A 72 11.29 -6.45 -2.25
C SER A 72 11.44 -6.41 -3.76
#